data_AF-A0A377ZYM7-F1
#
_entry.id   AF-A0A377ZYM7-F1
#
_cell.length_a   1.000
_cell.length_b   1.000
_cell.length_c   1.000
_cell.angle_alpha   90.00
_cell.angle_beta   90.00
_cell.angle_gamma   90.00
#
_symmetry.space_group_name_H-M   'P 1'
#
loop_
_entity.id
_entity.type
_entity.pdbx_description
1 polymer ?
#
loop_
_entity_poly.entity_id
_entity_poly.type
_entity_poly.pdbx_seq_one_letter_code
_entity_poly.pdbx_strand_id
1 'polypeptide(L)' 'MDDALHHTPADEQRVQQALNSLQSRIHHLEPRADSKEPLVLQQIGLLLALLPEICRLQQRVHAQTE' A
#
# COMPACT_ATOMS: atom_id res chain seq x y z
N MET A 1 13.96 -10.83 -16.39
CA MET A 1 12.94 -10.64 -15.32
C MET A 1 12.70 -9.15 -15.02
N ASP A 2 13.04 -8.23 -15.94
CA ASP A 2 12.82 -6.78 -15.77
C ASP A 2 11.41 -6.30 -16.16
N ASP A 3 10.63 -7.14 -16.82
CA ASP A 3 9.34 -6.72 -17.43
C ASP A 3 8.21 -6.51 -16.41
N ALA A 4 8.40 -6.89 -15.14
CA ALA A 4 7.39 -6.77 -14.07
C ALA A 4 7.38 -5.40 -13.38
N LEU A 5 8.39 -4.56 -13.66
CA LEU A 5 8.54 -3.21 -13.09
C LEU A 5 8.36 -2.09 -14.12
N HIS A 6 7.99 -2.42 -15.37
CA HIS A 6 7.51 -1.41 -16.32
C HIS A 6 6.11 -0.93 -15.89
N HIS A 7 6.10 -0.11 -14.84
CA HIS A 7 4.93 0.58 -14.34
C HIS A 7 4.48 1.59 -15.39
N THR A 8 3.45 1.23 -16.15
CA THR A 8 2.76 2.23 -16.96
C THR A 8 2.01 3.18 -16.01
N PRO A 9 1.81 4.46 -16.36
CA PRO A 9 1.05 5.40 -15.54
C PRO A 9 -0.37 4.89 -15.19
N ALA A 10 -0.94 4.02 -16.02
CA ALA A 10 -2.22 3.37 -15.79
C ALA A 10 -2.20 2.37 -14.63
N ASP A 11 -1.06 1.73 -14.35
CA ASP A 11 -0.91 0.80 -13.22
C ASP A 11 -0.80 1.53 -11.89
N GLU A 12 -0.15 2.70 -11.85
CA GLU A 12 -0.06 3.52 -10.63
C GLU A 12 -1.45 3.97 -10.15
N GLN A 13 -2.28 4.47 -11.07
CA GLN A 13 -3.63 4.89 -10.72
C GLN A 13 -4.49 3.71 -10.23
N ARG A 14 -4.38 2.54 -10.87
CA ARG A 14 -5.08 1.32 -10.45
C ARG A 14 -4.64 0.88 -9.05
N VAL A 15 -3.34 0.90 -8.77
CA VAL A 15 -2.78 0.56 -7.46
C VAL A 15 -3.28 1.54 -6.39
N GLN A 16 -3.26 2.84 -6.67
CA GLN A 16 -3.77 3.84 -5.72
C GLN A 16 -5.27 3.65 -5.43
N GLN A 17 -6.08 3.35 -6.45
CA GLN A 17 -7.50 3.06 -6.26
C GLN A 17 -7.72 1.80 -5.42
N ALA A 18 -6.93 0.75 -5.64
CA ALA A 18 -7.00 -0.49 -4.86
C ALA A 18 -6.60 -0.24 -3.39
N LEU A 19 -5.55 0.54 -3.13
CA LEU A 19 -5.13 0.92 -1.79
C LEU A 19 -6.20 1.74 -1.07
N ASN A 20 -6.79 2.74 -1.74
CA ASN A 20 -7.87 3.54 -1.16
C ASN A 20 -9.10 2.70 -0.83
N SER A 21 -9.45 1.76 -1.71
CA SER A 21 -10.58 0.85 -1.51
C SER A 21 -10.35 -0.11 -0.34
N LEU A 22 -9.13 -0.63 -0.22
CA LEU A 22 -8.74 -1.49 0.90
C LEU A 22 -8.74 -0.73 2.22
N GLN A 23 -8.19 0.48 2.24
CA GLN A 23 -8.17 1.32 3.43
C GLN A 23 -9.58 1.67 3.89
N SER A 24 -10.48 2.01 2.95
CA SER A 24 -11.91 2.21 3.26
C SER A 24 -12.52 0.96 3.91
N ARG A 25 -12.31 -0.23 3.32
CA ARG A 25 -12.83 -1.48 3.91
C ARG A 25 -12.30 -1.73 5.32
N ILE A 26 -11.02 -1.46 5.58
CA ILE A 26 -10.42 -1.61 6.91
C ILE A 26 -11.04 -0.65 7.92
N HIS A 27 -11.27 0.61 7.54
CA HIS A 27 -11.90 1.61 8.41
C HIS A 27 -13.36 1.28 8.79
N HIS A 28 -14.06 0.49 7.97
CA HIS A 28 -15.43 0.05 8.24
C HIS A 28 -15.51 -1.28 9.00
N LEU A 29 -14.37 -1.90 9.34
CA LEU A 29 -14.38 -3.07 10.21
C LEU A 29 -14.66 -2.63 11.66
N GLU A 30 -15.51 -3.38 12.35
CA GLU A 30 -15.82 -3.19 13.77
C GLU A 30 -15.13 -4.30 14.58
N PRO A 31 -13.83 -4.14 14.91
CA PRO A 31 -13.09 -5.15 15.65
C PRO A 31 -13.58 -5.23 17.10
N ARG A 32 -13.54 -6.42 17.68
CA ARG A 32 -13.90 -6.62 19.08
C ARG A 32 -12.86 -5.97 19.99
N ALA A 33 -13.30 -5.09 20.88
CA ALA A 33 -12.41 -4.30 21.75
C ALA A 33 -11.60 -5.15 22.75
N ASP A 34 -12.10 -6.32 23.13
CA ASP A 34 -11.44 -7.27 24.04
C ASP A 34 -10.55 -8.30 23.32
N SER A 35 -10.29 -8.08 22.02
CA SER A 35 -9.50 -8.98 21.18
C SER A 35 -8.22 -8.32 20.67
N LYS A 36 -7.41 -9.10 19.93
CA LYS A 36 -6.22 -8.56 19.22
C LYS A 36 -6.58 -7.90 17.89
N GLU A 37 -7.82 -8.00 17.43
CA GLU A 37 -8.25 -7.49 16.12
C GLU A 37 -7.96 -6.00 15.92
N PRO A 38 -8.23 -5.08 16.89
CA PRO A 38 -7.95 -3.66 16.70
C PRO A 38 -6.47 -3.38 16.42
N LEU A 39 -5.57 -4.06 17.13
CA LEU A 39 -4.12 -3.91 16.95
C LEU A 39 -3.67 -4.43 15.58
N VAL A 40 -4.19 -5.58 15.15
CA VAL A 40 -3.86 -6.14 13.83
C VAL A 40 -4.33 -5.21 12.72
N LEU A 41 -5.54 -4.65 12.82
CA LEU A 41 -6.05 -3.70 11.84
C LEU A 41 -5.24 -2.40 11.82
N GLN A 42 -4.82 -1.90 12.99
CA GLN A 42 -3.92 -0.75 13.07
C GLN A 42 -2.58 -1.04 12.39
N GLN A 43 -1.99 -2.21 12.64
CA GLN A 43 -0.72 -2.61 12.02
C GLN A 43 -0.83 -2.73 10.50
N ILE A 44 -1.93 -3.32 9.99
CA ILE A 44 -2.19 -3.37 8.54
C ILE A 44 -2.34 -1.96 7.97
N GLY A 45 -3.08 -1.08 8.64
CA GLY A 45 -3.24 0.32 8.24
C GLY A 45 -1.91 1.07 8.14
N LEU A 46 -0.99 0.84 9.10
CA LEU A 46 0.35 1.40 9.06
C LEU A 46 1.16 0.89 7.86
N LEU A 47 1.13 -0.42 7.59
CA LEU A 47 1.83 -0.99 6.44
C LEU A 47 1.33 -0.38 5.12
N LEU A 48 0.01 -0.27 4.96
CA LEU A 48 -0.60 0.31 3.75
C LEU A 48 -0.23 1.79 3.57
N ALA A 49 -0.17 2.56 4.66
CA ALA A 49 0.21 3.98 4.62
C ALA A 49 1.67 4.19 4.18
N LEU A 50 2.54 3.19 4.39
CA LEU A 50 3.96 3.26 4.01
C LEU A 50 4.23 2.83 2.56
N LEU A 51 3.35 2.03 1.94
CA LEU A 51 3.55 1.52 0.58
C LEU A 51 3.79 2.61 -0.48
N PRO A 52 3.05 3.74 -0.51
CA PRO A 52 3.30 4.79 -1.49
C PRO A 52 4.72 5.36 -1.41
N GLU A 53 5.23 5.56 -0.19
CA GLU A 53 6.58 6.08 0.03
C GLU A 53 7.65 5.05 -0.34
N ILE A 54 7.43 3.77 -0.06
CA ILE A 54 8.32 2.68 -0.50
C ILE A 54 8.43 2.66 -2.04
N CYS A 55 7.30 2.74 -2.75
CA CYS A 55 7.30 2.78 -4.21
C CYS A 55 8.07 4.01 -4.74
N ARG A 56 7.83 5.19 -4.18
CA ARG A 56 8.56 6.41 -4.53
C ARG A 56 10.07 6.28 -4.30
N LEU A 57 10.48 5.68 -3.18
CA LEU A 57 11.89 5.45 -2.87
C LEU A 57 12.53 4.45 -3.84
N GLN A 58 11.83 3.37 -4.19
CA GLN A 58 12.31 2.40 -5.17
C GLN A 58 12.52 3.05 -6.54
N GLN A 59 11.58 3.88 -7.01
CA GLN A 59 11.73 4.63 -8.27
C GLN A 59 12.97 5.53 -8.26
N ARG A 60 13.24 6.22 -7.14
CA ARG A 60 14.45 7.05 -6.98
C ARG A 60 15.73 6.22 -7.04
N VAL A 61 15.78 5.07 -6.37
CA VAL A 61 16.95 4.19 -6.37
C VAL A 61 17.21 3.64 -7.77
N HIS A 62 16.16 3.17 -8.47
CA HIS A 62 16.28 2.69 -9.85
C HIS A 62 16.77 3.81 -10.79
N ALA A 63 16.19 5.02 -10.71
CA ALA A 63 16.61 6.16 -11.52
C ALA A 63 18.04 6.67 -11.21
N GLN A 64 18.63 6.31 -10.05
CA GLN A 64 20.02 6.63 -9.71
C GLN A 64 21.02 5.59 -10.22
N THR A 65 20.54 4.42 -10.64
CA THR A 65 21.37 3.29 -11.08
C THR A 65 21.47 3.22 -12.61
N GLU A 66 20.65 3.98 -13.34
CA GLU A 66 20.75 4.27 -14.78
C GLU A 66 21.57 5.53 -15.04
#